data_AF-A0A1Z9HHW0-F1
#
_entry.id   AF-A0A1Z9HHW0-F1
#
_cell.length_a   1.000
_cell.length_b   1.000
_cell.length_c   1.000
_cell.angle_alpha   90.00
_cell.angle_beta   90.00
_cell.angle_gamma   90.00
#
_symmetry.space_group_name_H-M   'P 1'
#
loop_
_entity.id
_entity.type
_entity.pdbx_description
1 polymer ?
#
loop_
_entity_poly.entity_id
_entity_poly.type
_entity_poly.pdbx_seq_one_letter_code
_entity_poly.pdbx_strand_id
1 'polypeptide(L)'
;MSKRLHSFKHYYDLYDTKISLGKFSRRDHVRIVPEHLPEIRVNRVFKKDENSQITWTVNIYTSNKNIVEHYEKNYHVLSIHEPINEQHSDILSGKLGADKLFRENLYYKKYRYKLEVDYNWRNKRFSGSYAAKPTEYHDMIEDMYRSIVREHKNNDFRLVHRAGFFPNMPLSHQALARQSQPYIANSDRLQYLPFLFTNDEALLFMLKLKYTNEILRMRIVHVFTPNDVK
;
A
#
# COMPACT_ATOMS: atom_id res chain seq x y z
N MET A 1 -16.56 18.57 -21.93
CA MET A 1 -16.93 17.99 -20.62
C MET A 1 -15.66 17.49 -19.94
N SER A 2 -15.47 17.80 -18.66
CA SER A 2 -14.35 17.32 -17.84
C SER A 2 -14.40 15.79 -17.73
N LYS A 3 -13.24 15.12 -17.75
CA LYS A 3 -13.19 13.67 -17.54
C LYS A 3 -13.25 13.38 -16.05
N ARG A 4 -14.36 12.80 -15.57
CA ARG A 4 -14.47 12.28 -14.20
C ARG A 4 -13.89 10.87 -14.12
N LEU A 5 -13.02 10.65 -13.16
CA LEU A 5 -12.27 9.43 -12.92
C LEU A 5 -12.42 9.03 -11.45
N HIS A 6 -12.32 7.73 -11.15
CA HIS A 6 -12.28 7.31 -9.77
C HIS A 6 -10.94 7.71 -9.13
N SER A 7 -11.03 8.17 -7.89
CA SER A 7 -9.88 8.61 -7.13
C SER A 7 -9.09 7.45 -6.53
N PHE A 8 -7.84 7.74 -6.24
CA PHE A 8 -6.99 6.98 -5.33
C PHE A 8 -6.54 7.95 -4.23
N LYS A 9 -6.01 7.44 -3.13
CA LYS A 9 -5.45 8.33 -2.11
C LYS A 9 -4.43 9.27 -2.74
N HIS A 10 -4.61 10.58 -2.53
CA HIS A 10 -3.78 11.60 -3.15
C HIS A 10 -3.00 12.38 -2.11
N TYR A 11 -1.76 12.75 -2.48
CA TYR A 11 -0.86 13.58 -1.68
C TYR A 11 -0.71 13.08 -0.23
N TYR A 12 0.05 11.99 -0.05
CA TYR A 12 0.31 11.37 1.25
C TYR A 12 -0.96 10.94 2.01
N ASP A 13 -1.96 10.43 1.30
CA ASP A 13 -3.18 9.89 1.91
C ASP A 13 -4.07 10.90 2.64
N LEU A 14 -3.89 12.20 2.35
CA LEU A 14 -4.62 13.29 3.02
C LEU A 14 -5.90 13.70 2.29
N TYR A 15 -5.94 13.54 0.98
CA TYR A 15 -7.05 14.02 0.15
C TYR A 15 -7.65 12.90 -0.68
N ASP A 16 -8.97 12.95 -0.83
CA ASP A 16 -9.74 11.97 -1.60
C ASP A 16 -10.10 12.47 -3.01
N THR A 17 -9.89 13.76 -3.30
CA THR A 17 -10.21 14.35 -4.59
C THR A 17 -9.02 15.09 -5.19
N LYS A 18 -8.84 14.95 -6.51
CA LYS A 18 -7.84 15.69 -7.30
C LYS A 18 -8.47 16.30 -8.54
N ILE A 19 -8.26 17.59 -8.73
CA ILE A 19 -8.70 18.35 -9.89
C ILE A 19 -7.46 18.75 -10.68
N SER A 20 -7.44 18.43 -11.98
CA SER A 20 -6.37 18.86 -12.89
C SER A 20 -6.89 19.98 -13.78
N LEU A 21 -6.27 21.15 -13.70
CA LEU A 21 -6.61 22.35 -14.45
C LEU A 21 -5.55 22.69 -15.50
N GLY A 22 -5.99 23.34 -16.58
CA GLY A 22 -5.12 23.84 -17.64
C GLY A 22 -5.44 23.19 -18.98
N LYS A 23 -4.52 23.12 -19.94
CA LYS A 23 -3.12 23.58 -19.87
C LYS A 23 -3.02 25.11 -19.84
N PHE A 24 -2.16 25.65 -18.99
CA PHE A 24 -1.91 27.09 -18.86
C PHE A 24 -0.56 27.49 -19.45
N SER A 25 -0.46 28.76 -19.86
CA SER A 25 0.83 29.40 -20.15
C SER A 25 1.64 29.64 -18.87
N ARG A 26 2.91 30.04 -19.01
CA ARG A 26 3.80 30.35 -17.87
C ARG A 26 3.28 31.47 -16.96
N ARG A 27 2.42 32.38 -17.42
CA ARG A 27 1.93 33.51 -16.60
C ARG A 27 0.59 33.22 -15.92
N ASP A 28 -0.25 32.39 -16.53
CA ASP A 28 -1.64 32.22 -16.09
C ASP A 28 -1.80 31.25 -14.90
N HIS A 29 -0.88 30.31 -14.73
CA HIS A 29 -0.97 29.28 -13.67
C HIS A 29 -0.72 29.81 -12.25
N VAL A 30 -0.13 31.01 -12.12
CA VAL A 30 0.28 31.60 -10.83
C VAL A 30 -0.93 32.14 -10.07
N ARG A 31 -2.01 32.51 -10.77
CA ARG A 31 -3.22 33.11 -10.17
C ARG A 31 -4.25 32.09 -9.68
N ILE A 32 -3.94 30.81 -9.78
CA ILE A 32 -4.85 29.71 -9.46
C ILE A 32 -4.56 29.28 -8.02
N VAL A 33 -5.44 29.76 -7.13
CA VAL A 33 -5.56 29.51 -5.68
C VAL A 33 -4.46 30.12 -4.78
N PRO A 34 -4.82 30.72 -3.62
CA PRO A 34 -3.85 30.94 -2.55
C PRO A 34 -3.33 29.60 -2.00
N GLU A 35 -2.01 29.41 -2.03
CA GLU A 35 -1.30 28.16 -1.68
C GLU A 35 -1.42 27.71 -0.22
N HIS A 36 -2.14 28.46 0.61
CA HIS A 36 -2.09 28.38 2.07
C HIS A 36 -3.44 28.08 2.74
N LEU A 37 -4.45 27.62 2.00
CA LEU A 37 -5.65 27.10 2.63
C LEU A 37 -5.40 25.67 3.14
N PRO A 38 -5.69 25.35 4.41
CA PRO A 38 -5.46 24.01 4.98
C PRO A 38 -6.28 22.92 4.27
N GLU A 39 -7.37 23.29 3.62
CA GLU A 39 -8.27 22.38 2.90
C GLU A 39 -7.83 22.06 1.46
N ILE A 40 -6.74 22.70 1.01
CA ILE A 40 -6.26 22.57 -0.35
C ILE A 40 -4.76 22.33 -0.37
N ARG A 41 -4.34 21.37 -1.19
CA ARG A 41 -2.94 21.32 -1.66
C ARG A 41 -2.87 21.58 -3.15
N VAL A 42 -1.95 22.45 -3.56
CA VAL A 42 -1.69 22.73 -4.97
C VAL A 42 -0.33 22.16 -5.38
N ASN A 43 -0.29 21.45 -6.51
CA ASN A 43 0.95 21.01 -7.15
C ASN A 43 0.94 21.39 -8.63
N ARG A 44 2.01 22.04 -9.11
CA ARG A 44 2.12 22.50 -10.49
C ARG A 44 3.14 21.66 -11.22
N VAL A 45 2.72 21.11 -12.35
CA VAL A 45 3.56 20.27 -13.21
C VAL A 45 3.70 20.95 -14.55
N PHE A 46 4.93 21.19 -14.99
CA PHE A 46 5.21 21.69 -16.33
C PHE A 46 5.55 20.52 -17.26
N LYS A 47 5.13 20.64 -18.53
CA LYS A 47 5.48 19.71 -19.60
C LYS A 47 5.73 20.49 -20.88
N LYS A 48 6.75 20.11 -21.63
CA LYS A 48 6.93 20.57 -23.01
C LYS A 48 5.94 19.83 -23.91
N ASP A 49 5.23 20.57 -24.74
CA ASP A 49 4.43 19.97 -25.80
C ASP A 49 5.30 19.59 -27.02
N GLU A 50 4.65 19.05 -28.06
CA GLU A 50 5.29 18.61 -29.31
C GLU A 50 6.01 19.75 -30.04
N ASN A 51 5.57 21.00 -29.81
CA ASN A 51 6.16 22.21 -30.37
C ASN A 51 7.21 22.83 -29.44
N SER A 52 7.68 22.09 -28.43
CA SER A 52 8.62 22.55 -27.40
C SER A 52 8.14 23.73 -26.54
N GLN A 53 6.84 24.06 -26.57
CA GLN A 53 6.28 25.09 -25.71
C GLN A 53 6.02 24.53 -24.31
N ILE A 54 6.32 25.34 -23.29
CA ILE A 54 6.13 24.95 -21.89
C ILE A 54 4.68 25.20 -21.50
N THR A 55 3.98 24.13 -21.18
CA THR A 55 2.61 24.16 -20.66
C THR A 55 2.58 23.74 -19.20
N TRP A 56 1.68 24.33 -18.43
CA TRP A 56 1.51 24.05 -17.00
C TRP A 56 0.17 23.39 -16.74
N THR A 57 0.19 22.32 -15.96
CA THR A 57 -1.01 21.70 -15.38
C THR A 57 -0.99 21.96 -13.89
N VAL A 58 -2.09 22.51 -13.36
CA VAL A 58 -2.25 22.75 -11.92
C VAL A 58 -3.11 21.63 -11.35
N ASN A 59 -2.56 20.87 -10.41
CA ASN A 59 -3.27 19.83 -9.69
C ASN A 59 -3.68 20.38 -8.32
N ILE A 60 -4.96 20.34 -8.04
CA ILE A 60 -5.56 20.78 -6.78
C ILE A 60 -6.06 19.53 -6.08
N TYR A 61 -5.60 19.30 -4.86
CA TYR A 61 -6.04 18.22 -4.00
C TYR A 61 -6.89 18.81 -2.89
N THR A 62 -8.07 18.24 -2.69
CA THR A 62 -9.02 18.68 -1.65
C THR A 62 -9.95 17.52 -1.31
N SER A 63 -10.69 17.65 -0.21
CA SER A 63 -11.86 16.81 0.08
C SER A 63 -13.14 17.65 0.20
N ASN A 64 -13.06 18.96 -0.07
CA ASN A 64 -14.18 19.89 0.04
C ASN A 64 -14.91 20.04 -1.31
N LYS A 65 -16.17 19.64 -1.36
CA LYS A 65 -17.01 19.68 -2.58
C LYS A 65 -17.20 21.10 -3.13
N ASN A 66 -17.32 22.10 -2.26
CA ASN A 66 -17.48 23.50 -2.69
C ASN A 66 -16.25 24.00 -3.47
N ILE A 67 -15.07 23.51 -3.10
CA ILE A 67 -13.82 23.83 -3.79
C ILE A 67 -13.81 23.16 -5.17
N VAL A 68 -14.29 21.92 -5.27
CA VAL A 68 -14.44 21.21 -6.55
C VAL A 68 -15.38 21.96 -7.50
N GLU A 69 -16.57 22.31 -7.02
CA GLU A 69 -17.57 23.06 -7.79
C GLU A 69 -17.05 24.43 -8.22
N HIS A 70 -16.32 25.13 -7.35
CA HIS A 70 -15.68 26.39 -7.68
C HIS A 70 -14.71 26.23 -8.85
N TYR A 71 -13.81 25.24 -8.82
CA TYR A 71 -12.86 25.05 -9.92
C TYR A 71 -13.52 24.58 -11.21
N GLU A 72 -14.54 23.72 -11.11
CA GLU A 72 -15.29 23.23 -12.27
C GLU A 72 -16.06 24.35 -12.98
N LYS A 73 -16.59 25.31 -12.22
CA LYS A 73 -17.32 26.45 -12.79
C LYS A 73 -16.41 27.54 -13.38
N ASN A 74 -15.26 27.79 -12.74
CA ASN A 74 -14.45 28.99 -13.04
C ASN A 74 -13.22 28.73 -13.92
N TYR A 75 -12.85 27.46 -14.15
CA TYR A 75 -11.60 27.13 -14.84
C TYR A 75 -11.77 26.01 -15.87
N HIS A 76 -10.81 25.94 -16.81
CA HIS A 76 -10.75 24.83 -17.73
C HIS A 76 -10.23 23.57 -17.03
N VAL A 77 -11.16 22.67 -16.68
CA VAL A 77 -10.86 21.39 -16.03
C VAL A 77 -10.53 20.32 -17.07
N LEU A 78 -9.35 19.72 -16.92
CA LEU A 78 -8.90 18.56 -17.69
C LEU A 78 -9.52 17.27 -17.15
N SER A 79 -9.41 17.06 -15.84
CA SER A 79 -9.95 15.88 -15.16
C SER A 79 -10.26 16.14 -13.70
N ILE A 80 -11.22 15.38 -13.17
CA ILE A 80 -11.55 15.31 -11.75
C ILE A 80 -11.46 13.85 -11.33
N HIS A 81 -10.66 13.57 -10.32
CA HIS A 81 -10.59 12.27 -9.67
C HIS A 81 -11.32 12.39 -8.33
N GLU A 82 -12.41 11.64 -8.15
CA GLU A 82 -13.24 11.70 -6.94
C GLU A 82 -13.63 10.28 -6.46
N PRO A 83 -14.03 10.10 -5.19
CA PRO A 83 -14.57 8.85 -4.71
C PRO A 83 -15.82 8.43 -5.49
N ILE A 84 -16.06 7.13 -5.60
CA ILE A 84 -17.20 6.58 -6.35
C ILE A 84 -18.50 6.78 -5.56
N ASN A 85 -18.41 6.53 -4.25
CA ASN A 85 -19.48 6.68 -3.28
C ASN A 85 -18.89 6.89 -1.88
N GLU A 86 -19.76 6.94 -0.87
CA GLU A 86 -19.38 7.11 0.53
C GLU A 86 -18.48 5.98 1.04
N GLN A 87 -18.78 4.72 0.71
CA GLN A 87 -17.94 3.59 1.07
C GLN A 87 -16.52 3.73 0.52
N HIS A 88 -16.37 4.15 -0.74
CA HIS A 88 -15.07 4.42 -1.32
C HIS A 88 -14.35 5.56 -0.57
N SER A 89 -15.04 6.67 -0.25
CA SER A 89 -14.45 7.76 0.55
C SER A 89 -14.02 7.30 1.95
N ASP A 90 -14.80 6.43 2.60
CA ASP A 90 -14.46 5.90 3.91
C ASP A 90 -13.26 4.94 3.89
N ILE A 91 -13.06 4.20 2.80
CA ILE A 91 -11.83 3.42 2.58
C ILE A 91 -10.64 4.37 2.38
N LEU A 92 -10.79 5.40 1.54
CA LEU A 92 -9.71 6.36 1.26
C LEU A 92 -9.31 7.19 2.49
N SER A 93 -10.27 7.58 3.32
CA SER A 93 -10.00 8.30 4.58
C SER A 93 -9.46 7.41 5.69
N GLY A 94 -9.53 6.08 5.54
CA GLY A 94 -9.11 5.12 6.55
C GLY A 94 -10.11 4.94 7.71
N LYS A 95 -11.30 5.56 7.65
CA LYS A 95 -12.37 5.38 8.64
C LYS A 95 -12.79 3.91 8.79
N LEU A 96 -12.75 3.15 7.69
CA LEU A 96 -13.10 1.73 7.70
C LEU A 96 -11.97 0.82 8.21
N GLY A 97 -10.83 1.38 8.59
CA GLY A 97 -9.66 0.67 9.12
C GLY A 97 -8.42 0.79 8.25
N ALA A 98 -7.24 0.82 8.88
CA ALA A 98 -5.94 0.87 8.20
C ALA A 98 -5.55 -0.46 7.50
N ASP A 99 -6.37 -1.49 7.67
CA ASP A 99 -6.31 -2.80 7.03
C ASP A 99 -7.07 -2.84 5.70
N LYS A 100 -7.81 -1.80 5.33
CA LYS A 100 -8.50 -1.72 4.03
C LYS A 100 -7.74 -0.81 3.08
N LEU A 101 -7.58 -1.27 1.84
CA LEU A 101 -6.83 -0.56 0.81
C LEU A 101 -7.65 -0.52 -0.49
N PHE A 102 -7.79 0.64 -1.09
CA PHE A 102 -8.37 0.76 -2.44
C PHE A 102 -7.27 0.69 -3.51
N ARG A 103 -7.50 -0.11 -4.56
CA ARG A 103 -6.61 -0.24 -5.72
C ARG A 103 -7.42 -0.36 -7.00
N GLU A 104 -6.83 0.06 -8.12
CA GLU A 104 -7.45 -0.14 -9.43
C GLU A 104 -7.61 -1.64 -9.74
N ASN A 105 -6.59 -2.42 -9.35
CA ASN A 105 -6.51 -3.84 -9.60
C ASN A 105 -6.07 -4.58 -8.33
N LEU A 106 -6.54 -5.82 -8.19
CA LEU A 106 -6.07 -6.79 -7.21
C LEU A 106 -4.54 -6.97 -7.29
N TYR A 107 -3.93 -7.49 -6.22
CA TYR A 107 -2.50 -7.80 -6.25
C TYR A 107 -2.22 -8.86 -7.32
N TYR A 108 -1.26 -8.58 -8.20
CA TYR A 108 -0.96 -9.44 -9.35
C TYR A 108 -2.19 -9.77 -10.20
N LYS A 109 -3.17 -8.85 -10.25
CA LYS A 109 -4.47 -9.01 -10.92
C LYS A 109 -5.29 -10.23 -10.44
N LYS A 110 -5.00 -10.76 -9.25
CA LYS A 110 -5.58 -12.02 -8.75
C LYS A 110 -5.94 -12.01 -7.27
N TYR A 111 -5.06 -11.50 -6.41
CA TYR A 111 -5.16 -11.69 -4.96
C TYR A 111 -5.78 -10.49 -4.24
N ARG A 112 -6.76 -10.77 -3.39
CA ARG A 112 -7.54 -9.79 -2.62
C ARG A 112 -6.90 -9.44 -1.29
N TYR A 113 -6.18 -10.36 -0.68
CA TYR A 113 -5.58 -10.15 0.62
C TYR A 113 -4.05 -10.14 0.55
N LYS A 114 -3.46 -9.38 1.48
CA LYS A 114 -2.02 -9.31 1.72
C LYS A 114 -1.75 -9.43 3.21
N LEU A 115 -0.98 -10.43 3.63
CA LEU A 115 -0.41 -10.47 4.97
C LEU A 115 0.85 -9.59 5.00
N GLU A 116 0.81 -8.61 5.87
CA GLU A 116 1.98 -7.83 6.26
C GLU A 116 2.40 -8.26 7.66
N VAL A 117 3.69 -8.49 7.82
CA VAL A 117 4.25 -8.81 9.13
C VAL A 117 5.30 -7.79 9.48
N ASP A 118 5.08 -7.14 10.61
CA ASP A 118 5.97 -6.15 11.17
C ASP A 118 6.50 -6.67 12.51
N TYR A 119 7.73 -6.29 12.83
CA TYR A 119 8.36 -6.65 14.10
C TYR A 119 8.64 -5.40 14.92
N ASN A 120 8.58 -5.52 16.24
CA ASN A 120 8.90 -4.41 17.13
C ASN A 120 10.41 -4.32 17.35
N TRP A 121 11.09 -3.49 16.57
CA TRP A 121 12.53 -3.25 16.70
C TRP A 121 12.96 -2.66 18.05
N ARG A 122 12.02 -2.10 18.85
CA ARG A 122 12.31 -1.50 20.17
C ARG A 122 12.38 -2.50 21.32
N ASN A 123 12.05 -3.79 21.10
CA ASN A 123 12.31 -4.85 22.07
C ASN A 123 13.82 -5.24 22.11
N LYS A 124 14.70 -4.24 22.18
CA LYS A 124 16.16 -4.38 22.31
C LYS A 124 16.62 -4.64 23.75
N ARG A 125 15.74 -5.07 24.66
CA ARG A 125 16.19 -5.68 25.92
C ARG A 125 16.63 -7.13 25.65
N PHE A 126 17.60 -7.30 24.76
CA PHE A 126 18.42 -8.50 24.66
C PHE A 126 19.70 -8.35 25.51
N SER A 127 19.70 -7.41 26.46
CA SER A 127 20.74 -7.26 27.48
C SER A 127 20.26 -7.92 28.77
N GLY A 128 20.56 -9.19 28.93
CA GLY A 128 20.24 -9.99 30.12
C GLY A 128 20.06 -11.45 29.76
N SER A 129 20.21 -12.33 30.74
CA SER A 129 20.09 -13.81 30.68
C SER A 129 18.71 -14.35 30.22
N TYR A 130 17.84 -13.47 29.72
CA TYR A 130 16.54 -13.76 29.08
C TYR A 130 16.45 -13.09 27.70
N ALA A 131 17.57 -13.00 26.97
CA ALA A 131 17.55 -12.77 25.55
C ALA A 131 16.86 -13.97 24.89
N ALA A 132 15.57 -13.86 24.54
CA ALA A 132 14.98 -14.73 23.54
C ALA A 132 15.93 -14.70 22.35
N LYS A 133 16.64 -15.81 22.11
CA LYS A 133 17.77 -15.79 21.19
C LYS A 133 17.23 -15.44 19.80
N PRO A 134 17.95 -14.65 18.98
CA PRO A 134 17.58 -14.42 17.58
C PRO A 134 17.14 -15.71 16.85
N THR A 135 17.66 -16.87 17.26
CA THR A 135 17.21 -18.21 16.84
C THR A 135 15.72 -18.46 17.03
N GLU A 136 15.08 -18.19 18.17
CA GLU A 136 13.63 -18.48 18.36
C GLU A 136 12.75 -17.68 17.39
N TYR A 137 13.14 -16.43 17.11
CA TYR A 137 12.46 -15.61 16.09
C TYR A 137 12.68 -16.15 14.69
N HIS A 138 13.92 -16.52 14.36
CA HIS A 138 14.25 -17.11 13.07
C HIS A 138 13.53 -18.46 12.86
N ASP A 139 13.48 -19.30 13.89
CA ASP A 139 12.81 -20.59 13.90
C ASP A 139 11.29 -20.41 13.71
N MET A 140 10.69 -19.44 14.39
CA MET A 140 9.25 -19.13 14.22
C MET A 140 8.93 -18.63 12.81
N ILE A 141 9.79 -17.77 12.25
CA ILE A 141 9.66 -17.30 10.87
C ILE A 141 9.81 -18.44 9.87
N GLU A 142 10.81 -19.29 10.09
CA GLU A 142 11.09 -20.45 9.26
C GLU A 142 9.92 -21.44 9.33
N ASP A 143 9.38 -21.70 10.52
CA ASP A 143 8.21 -22.56 10.73
C ASP A 143 6.96 -22.00 10.04
N MET A 144 6.69 -20.70 10.17
CA MET A 144 5.59 -20.07 9.44
C MET A 144 5.76 -20.22 7.93
N TYR A 145 6.96 -19.98 7.42
CA TYR A 145 7.25 -20.11 6.01
C TYR A 145 7.08 -21.55 5.52
N ARG A 146 7.61 -22.51 6.29
CA ARG A 146 7.51 -23.93 5.99
C ARG A 146 6.07 -24.42 6.07
N SER A 147 5.27 -24.00 7.05
CA SER A 147 3.85 -24.40 7.14
C SER A 147 3.06 -23.87 5.94
N ILE A 148 3.21 -22.59 5.56
CA ILE A 148 2.60 -22.02 4.36
C ILE A 148 2.96 -22.86 3.12
N VAL A 149 4.24 -23.14 2.91
CA VAL A 149 4.67 -23.80 1.67
C VAL A 149 4.54 -25.33 1.72
N ARG A 150 4.45 -25.97 2.89
CA ARG A 150 4.27 -27.43 3.01
C ARG A 150 2.81 -27.82 3.07
N GLU A 151 2.04 -27.14 3.90
CA GLU A 151 0.65 -27.51 4.23
C GLU A 151 -0.33 -26.91 3.20
N HIS A 152 0.05 -25.82 2.55
CA HIS A 152 -0.82 -25.12 1.60
C HIS A 152 -0.30 -25.17 0.15
N LYS A 153 0.51 -26.16 -0.23
CA LYS A 153 1.10 -26.29 -1.60
C LYS A 153 0.11 -26.14 -2.76
N ASN A 154 -1.14 -26.53 -2.53
CA ASN A 154 -2.21 -26.48 -3.53
C ASN A 154 -3.08 -25.23 -3.41
N ASN A 155 -2.83 -24.38 -2.41
CA ASN A 155 -3.61 -23.16 -2.19
C ASN A 155 -3.14 -22.05 -3.11
N ASP A 156 -4.10 -21.20 -3.47
CA ASP A 156 -3.88 -20.04 -4.32
C ASP A 156 -3.19 -18.92 -3.54
N PHE A 157 -1.86 -18.94 -3.49
CA PHE A 157 -1.08 -17.89 -2.85
C PHE A 157 0.19 -17.51 -3.61
N ARG A 158 0.73 -16.34 -3.27
CA ARG A 158 2.01 -15.84 -3.77
C ARG A 158 2.84 -15.24 -2.65
N LEU A 159 4.09 -15.66 -2.56
CA LEU A 159 5.09 -15.11 -1.64
C LEU A 159 6.03 -14.15 -2.37
N VAL A 160 6.32 -13.01 -1.75
CA VAL A 160 7.14 -11.94 -2.35
C VAL A 160 8.07 -11.35 -1.33
N HIS A 161 9.34 -11.27 -1.66
CA HIS A 161 10.36 -10.66 -0.81
C HIS A 161 10.09 -9.18 -0.53
N ARG A 162 10.32 -8.74 0.71
CA ARG A 162 10.43 -7.31 1.09
C ARG A 162 11.86 -6.81 0.79
N ALA A 163 12.05 -5.53 0.49
CA ALA A 163 13.40 -4.97 0.33
C ALA A 163 14.22 -5.17 1.63
N GLY A 164 15.48 -5.63 1.51
CA GLY A 164 16.30 -6.05 2.64
C GLY A 164 16.12 -7.51 3.08
N PHE A 165 15.77 -8.40 2.14
CA PHE A 165 15.38 -9.79 2.39
C PHE A 165 16.53 -10.78 2.63
N PHE A 166 16.19 -11.94 3.21
CA PHE A 166 16.95 -13.21 3.26
C PHE A 166 17.38 -13.66 1.86
N PRO A 167 18.65 -13.49 1.44
CA PRO A 167 19.08 -13.84 0.09
C PRO A 167 18.89 -15.33 -0.25
N ASN A 168 18.71 -16.18 0.76
CA ASN A 168 18.77 -17.64 0.66
C ASN A 168 17.48 -18.36 1.12
N MET A 169 16.38 -17.65 1.42
CA MET A 169 15.11 -18.34 1.78
C MET A 169 14.32 -18.69 0.50
N PRO A 170 14.04 -19.98 0.25
CA PRO A 170 13.50 -20.40 -1.02
C PRO A 170 12.01 -20.06 -1.20
N LEU A 171 11.66 -19.20 -2.15
CA LEU A 171 10.28 -18.74 -2.42
C LEU A 171 9.29 -19.78 -2.97
N SER A 172 9.73 -21.01 -3.23
CA SER A 172 8.92 -22.03 -3.87
C SER A 172 9.01 -23.36 -3.14
N HIS A 173 7.96 -24.17 -3.31
CA HIS A 173 7.91 -25.50 -2.74
C HIS A 173 9.09 -26.39 -3.17
N GLN A 174 9.45 -26.33 -4.46
CA GLN A 174 10.57 -27.08 -5.01
C GLN A 174 11.91 -26.65 -4.42
N ALA A 175 12.08 -25.36 -4.12
CA ALA A 175 13.33 -24.84 -3.56
C ALA A 175 13.42 -25.14 -2.04
N LEU A 176 12.30 -25.17 -1.33
CA LEU A 176 12.22 -25.62 0.08
C LEU A 176 12.47 -27.13 0.24
N ALA A 177 11.96 -27.96 -0.67
CA ALA A 177 12.13 -29.41 -0.63
C ALA A 177 13.60 -29.83 -0.86
N ARG A 178 14.39 -29.01 -1.56
CA ARG A 178 15.82 -29.23 -1.80
C ARG A 178 16.71 -28.78 -0.64
N GLN A 179 16.16 -28.08 0.35
CA GLN A 179 16.91 -27.59 1.50
C GLN A 179 16.95 -28.69 2.58
N SER A 180 18.11 -29.34 2.72
CA SER A 180 18.34 -30.43 3.68
C SER A 180 18.82 -29.96 5.06
N GLN A 181 19.15 -28.68 5.22
CA GLN A 181 19.68 -28.10 6.46
C GLN A 181 18.75 -27.00 6.99
N PRO A 182 18.55 -26.89 8.33
CA PRO A 182 17.90 -25.74 8.95
C PRO A 182 18.69 -24.45 8.64
N TYR A 183 17.99 -23.34 8.39
CA TYR A 183 18.65 -22.12 7.98
C TYR A 183 19.23 -21.38 9.20
N ILE A 184 20.54 -21.51 9.41
CA ILE A 184 21.25 -20.73 10.43
C ILE A 184 21.54 -19.34 9.85
N ALA A 185 20.69 -18.37 10.18
CA ALA A 185 20.98 -16.97 9.91
C ALA A 185 22.14 -16.52 10.81
N ASN A 186 23.37 -16.45 10.29
CA ASN A 186 24.51 -15.81 10.99
C ASN A 186 24.38 -14.27 11.06
N SER A 187 23.16 -13.77 11.19
CA SER A 187 22.84 -12.34 11.15
C SER A 187 22.19 -11.94 12.47
N ASP A 188 22.86 -11.06 13.21
CA ASP A 188 22.29 -10.41 14.41
C ASP A 188 21.12 -9.46 14.08
N ARG A 189 20.82 -9.27 12.79
CA ARG A 189 19.73 -8.42 12.32
C ARG A 189 18.46 -9.23 12.08
N LEU A 190 17.37 -8.79 12.72
CA LEU A 190 16.02 -9.24 12.44
C LEU A 190 15.68 -8.91 10.99
N GLN A 191 15.45 -9.94 10.19
CA GLN A 191 15.16 -9.82 8.77
C GLN A 191 13.64 -9.72 8.54
N TYR A 192 13.24 -9.08 7.44
CA TYR A 192 11.84 -8.85 7.12
C TYR A 192 11.19 -10.10 6.53
N LEU A 193 9.96 -10.37 6.97
CA LEU A 193 9.11 -11.42 6.41
C LEU A 193 8.62 -11.08 4.99
N PRO A 194 8.44 -12.09 4.11
CA PRO A 194 7.90 -11.85 2.79
C PRO A 194 6.42 -11.48 2.91
N PHE A 195 5.94 -10.71 1.94
CA PHE A 195 4.51 -10.53 1.78
C PHE A 195 3.88 -11.82 1.28
N LEU A 196 2.81 -12.26 1.96
CA LEU A 196 1.94 -13.32 1.47
C LEU A 196 0.70 -12.70 0.86
N PHE A 197 0.42 -13.03 -0.39
CA PHE A 197 -0.79 -12.65 -1.10
C PHE A 197 -1.65 -13.87 -1.34
N THR A 198 -2.94 -13.81 -1.04
CA THR A 198 -3.87 -14.93 -1.25
C THR A 198 -5.31 -14.44 -1.34
N ASN A 199 -6.22 -15.32 -1.75
CA ASN A 199 -7.66 -15.15 -1.65
C ASN A 199 -8.25 -15.95 -0.46
N ASP A 200 -7.43 -16.74 0.23
CA ASP A 200 -7.84 -17.55 1.38
C ASP A 200 -7.72 -16.74 2.67
N GLU A 201 -8.81 -16.08 3.07
CA GLU A 201 -8.87 -15.30 4.29
C GLU A 201 -8.72 -16.17 5.55
N ALA A 202 -9.20 -17.42 5.52
CA ALA A 202 -9.13 -18.32 6.65
C ALA A 202 -7.68 -18.72 6.95
N LEU A 203 -6.89 -19.01 5.90
CA LEU A 203 -5.45 -19.22 6.03
C LEU A 203 -4.78 -18.03 6.73
N LEU A 204 -5.06 -16.80 6.29
CA LEU A 204 -4.45 -15.61 6.88
C LEU A 204 -4.82 -15.42 8.34
N PHE A 205 -6.08 -15.71 8.69
CA PHE A 205 -6.55 -15.66 10.06
C PHE A 205 -5.86 -16.71 10.95
N MET A 206 -5.71 -17.94 10.46
CA MET A 206 -5.00 -19.01 11.17
C MET A 206 -3.51 -18.67 11.39
N LEU A 207 -2.83 -18.15 10.37
CA LEU A 207 -1.45 -17.70 10.50
C LEU A 207 -1.33 -16.58 11.54
N LYS A 208 -2.25 -15.59 11.48
CA LYS A 208 -2.30 -14.51 12.45
C LYS A 208 -2.50 -15.03 13.88
N LEU A 209 -3.42 -15.96 14.09
CA LEU A 209 -3.65 -16.56 15.41
C LEU A 209 -2.44 -17.35 15.93
N LYS A 210 -1.79 -18.13 15.06
CA LYS A 210 -0.68 -19.02 15.46
C LYS A 210 0.59 -18.25 15.79
N TYR A 211 0.89 -17.19 15.03
CA TYR A 211 2.22 -16.57 15.04
C TYR A 211 2.25 -15.11 15.53
N THR A 212 1.10 -14.46 15.74
CA THR A 212 1.09 -13.11 16.34
C THR A 212 1.43 -13.19 17.82
N ASN A 213 2.42 -12.42 18.24
CA ASN A 213 2.84 -12.31 19.64
C ASN A 213 3.46 -10.93 19.91
N GLU A 214 4.14 -10.77 21.06
CA GLU A 214 4.79 -9.51 21.44
C GLU A 214 5.91 -9.07 20.47
N ILE A 215 6.46 -10.01 19.71
CA ILE A 215 7.58 -9.80 18.78
C ILE A 215 7.07 -9.62 17.35
N LEU A 216 6.20 -10.51 16.89
CA LEU A 216 5.61 -10.52 15.54
C LEU A 216 4.19 -9.96 15.56
N ARG A 217 3.98 -8.87 14.82
CA ARG A 217 2.65 -8.30 14.58
C ARG A 217 2.24 -8.55 13.15
N MET A 218 1.12 -9.25 12.98
CA MET A 218 0.57 -9.53 11.65
C MET A 218 -0.65 -8.67 11.36
N ARG A 219 -0.64 -8.01 10.21
CA ARG A 219 -1.75 -7.23 9.67
C ARG A 219 -2.20 -7.88 8.37
N ILE A 220 -3.49 -8.18 8.29
CA ILE A 220 -4.11 -8.62 7.05
C ILE A 220 -4.62 -7.35 6.37
N VAL A 221 -4.24 -7.13 5.11
CA VAL A 221 -4.70 -6.01 4.31
C VAL A 221 -5.66 -6.53 3.25
N HIS A 222 -6.89 -6.01 3.25
CA HIS A 222 -7.94 -6.33 2.28
C HIS A 222 -7.98 -5.25 1.19
N VAL A 223 -7.81 -5.68 -0.07
CA VAL A 223 -7.95 -4.82 -1.24
C VAL A 223 -9.38 -4.76 -1.73
N PHE A 224 -9.86 -3.53 -1.87
CA PHE A 224 -11.07 -3.17 -2.60
C PHE A 224 -10.69 -2.59 -3.97
N THR A 225 -11.52 -2.88 -4.95
CA THR A 225 -11.42 -2.40 -6.34
C THR A 225 -12.67 -1.61 -6.70
N PRO A 226 -12.68 -0.89 -7.84
CA PRO A 226 -13.86 -0.17 -8.28
C PRO A 226 -15.12 -1.04 -8.39
N ASN A 227 -15.00 -2.35 -8.60
CA ASN A 227 -16.16 -3.24 -8.69
C ASN A 227 -16.74 -3.63 -7.32
N ASP A 228 -15.98 -3.47 -6.23
CA ASP A 228 -16.43 -3.82 -4.87
C ASP A 228 -17.22 -2.68 -4.19
N VAL A 229 -17.21 -1.49 -4.79
CA VAL A 229 -17.81 -0.26 -4.26
C VAL A 229 -18.76 0.41 -5.27
N LYS A 230 -19.18 -0.32 -6.30
CA LYS A 230 -20.17 0.16 -7.29
C LYS A 230 -21.58 -0.18 -6.85
#